data_AF-A0A847DTN8-F1
#
_entry.id   AF-A0A847DTN8-F1
#
_cell.length_a   1.000
_cell.length_b   1.000
_cell.length_c   1.000
_cell.angle_alpha   90.00
_cell.angle_beta   90.00
_cell.angle_gamma   90.00
#
_symmetry.space_group_name_H-M   'P 1'
#
loop_
_entity.id
_entity.type
_entity.pdbx_description
1 polymer ?
#
loop_
_entity_poly.entity_id
_entity_poly.type
_entity_poly.pdbx_seq_one_letter_code
_entity_poly.pdbx_strand_id
1 'polypeptide(L)'
;MLAIAAAVTTPPAGATSGAPFMAEPGRGYTMPVRTIKEVRLQAAFRTTIHQQYDFSCGSAAVATLLTYHYGRPVNEAQVFEAMWRAGDQPKIRVEGFSLLDMKRYLESHGYRADGVQVSLDELAKVGVPAIALVSDSGYKHFVVVKGLRGERVILGDPALGTRIVPRKQFDSMWLGGIFFVIRSHLDIARFNVPDDWMSRLSAPIAQSVSRDALGTLTLGIPDANRF
;
A
#
# COMPACT_ATOMS: atom_id res chain seq x y z
N MET A 1 32.28 37.61 35.87
CA MET A 1 31.27 37.68 34.79
C MET A 1 31.89 37.17 33.50
N LEU A 2 31.59 35.93 33.09
CA LEU A 2 31.45 35.56 31.67
C LEU A 2 30.69 34.23 31.61
N ALA A 3 29.60 34.22 30.86
CA ALA A 3 28.57 33.19 30.86
C ALA A 3 28.87 32.05 29.87
N ILE A 4 28.49 30.83 30.26
CA ILE A 4 28.51 29.62 29.45
C ILE A 4 27.28 29.61 28.53
N ALA A 5 27.50 29.54 27.22
CA ALA A 5 26.43 29.42 26.23
C ALA A 5 25.99 27.95 26.08
N ALA A 6 24.77 27.63 26.50
CA ALA A 6 24.12 26.36 26.24
C ALA A 6 23.34 26.46 24.92
N ALA A 7 23.74 25.68 23.92
CA ALA A 7 23.02 25.56 22.66
C ALA A 7 21.75 24.72 22.85
N VAL A 8 20.58 25.36 22.73
CA VAL A 8 19.29 24.67 22.71
C VAL A 8 19.09 24.07 21.32
N THR A 9 19.12 22.75 21.23
CA THR A 9 18.70 21.99 20.06
C THR A 9 17.17 22.04 19.94
N THR A 10 16.66 22.74 18.93
CA THR A 10 15.26 22.77 18.54
C THR A 10 14.84 21.44 17.90
N PRO A 11 13.80 20.75 18.40
CA PRO A 11 13.22 19.62 17.67
C PRO A 11 12.40 20.13 16.46
N PRO A 12 12.30 19.34 15.36
CA PRO A 12 11.56 19.74 14.17
C PRO A 12 10.07 19.81 14.47
N ALA A 13 9.46 20.93 14.11
CA ALA A 13 8.03 21.19 14.20
C ALA A 13 7.26 20.32 13.19
N GLY A 14 6.89 19.10 13.60
CA GLY A 14 5.81 18.36 12.98
C GLY A 14 4.49 18.98 13.43
N ALA A 15 3.82 19.73 12.56
CA ALA A 15 2.51 20.31 12.84
C ALA A 15 1.46 19.20 13.00
N THR A 16 1.24 18.73 14.23
CA THR A 16 0.07 17.94 14.59
C THR A 16 -1.09 18.89 14.84
N SER A 17 -1.89 19.18 13.81
CA SER A 17 -3.20 19.81 13.96
C SER A 17 -4.19 18.79 14.55
N GLY A 18 -4.09 18.56 15.86
CA GLY A 18 -5.05 17.74 16.59
C GLY A 18 -6.07 18.63 17.30
N ALA A 19 -7.37 18.36 17.09
CA ALA A 19 -8.40 19.02 17.87
C ALA A 19 -8.44 18.37 19.27
N PRO A 20 -8.41 19.14 20.37
CA PRO A 20 -8.58 18.57 21.70
C PRO A 20 -10.02 18.05 21.82
N PHE A 21 -10.17 16.75 22.00
CA PHE A 21 -11.44 16.10 22.29
C PHE A 21 -11.45 15.71 23.77
N MET A 22 -12.33 16.34 24.55
CA MET A 22 -12.58 15.97 25.95
C MET A 22 -13.71 14.93 25.98
N ALA A 23 -13.33 13.65 26.01
CA ALA A 23 -14.30 12.57 26.19
C ALA A 23 -14.63 12.33 27.67
N GLU A 24 -13.69 12.65 28.58
CA GLU A 24 -13.83 12.50 30.04
C GLU A 24 -13.15 13.65 30.79
N PRO A 25 -13.63 14.03 31.99
CA PRO A 25 -12.96 15.02 32.83
C PRO A 25 -11.52 14.55 33.16
N GLY A 26 -10.52 15.34 32.76
CA GLY A 26 -9.11 15.05 33.05
C GLY A 26 -8.36 14.20 32.02
N ARG A 27 -9.01 13.72 30.94
CA ARG A 27 -8.34 12.97 29.85
C ARG A 27 -8.56 13.65 28.51
N GLY A 28 -7.57 14.44 28.08
CA GLY A 28 -7.56 15.06 26.76
C GLY A 28 -7.10 14.07 25.69
N TYR A 29 -7.95 13.79 24.71
CA TYR A 29 -7.56 13.03 23.52
C TYR A 29 -7.21 14.00 22.40
N THR A 30 -5.97 13.97 21.91
CA THR A 30 -5.56 14.69 20.70
C THR A 30 -5.87 13.80 19.50
N MET A 31 -7.02 14.03 18.86
CA MET A 31 -7.36 13.33 17.62
C MET A 31 -6.71 14.08 16.45
N PRO A 32 -5.81 13.45 15.67
CA PRO A 32 -5.24 14.11 14.50
C PRO A 32 -6.33 14.37 13.47
N VAL A 33 -6.56 15.63 13.12
CA VAL A 33 -7.48 15.98 12.04
C VAL A 33 -6.78 15.68 10.71
N ARG A 34 -7.30 14.72 9.96
CA ARG A 34 -6.79 14.33 8.63
C ARG A 34 -7.85 14.53 7.57
N THR A 35 -7.42 14.84 6.35
CA THR A 35 -8.37 14.94 5.23
C THR A 35 -8.84 13.55 4.80
N ILE A 36 -10.08 13.44 4.29
CA ILE A 36 -10.61 12.17 3.75
C ILE A 36 -9.67 11.60 2.66
N LYS A 37 -9.03 12.50 1.89
CA LYS A 37 -8.05 12.13 0.86
C LYS A 37 -6.82 11.45 1.47
N GLU A 38 -6.26 12.01 2.54
CA GLU A 38 -5.12 11.42 3.26
C GLU A 38 -5.47 10.07 3.85
N VAL A 39 -6.63 9.94 4.51
CA VAL A 39 -7.03 8.66 5.11
C VAL A 39 -7.22 7.59 4.02
N ARG A 40 -7.80 7.95 2.87
CA ARG A 40 -7.91 7.04 1.71
C ARG A 40 -6.56 6.65 1.14
N LEU A 41 -5.66 7.60 0.95
CA LEU A 41 -4.32 7.35 0.43
C LEU A 41 -3.54 6.42 1.37
N GLN A 42 -3.56 6.72 2.66
CA GLN A 42 -2.92 5.91 3.69
C GLN A 42 -3.52 4.49 3.75
N ALA A 43 -4.83 4.35 3.60
CA ALA A 43 -5.49 3.04 3.56
C ALA A 43 -5.08 2.24 2.30
N ALA A 44 -4.96 2.90 1.14
CA ALA A 44 -4.55 2.26 -0.10
C ALA A 44 -3.09 1.73 -0.02
N PHE A 45 -2.17 2.53 0.52
CA PHE A 45 -0.75 2.18 0.65
C PHE A 45 -0.38 1.51 1.99
N ARG A 46 -1.37 1.03 2.76
CA ARG A 46 -1.12 0.34 4.04
C ARG A 46 -0.32 -0.96 3.88
N THR A 47 -0.60 -1.67 2.80
CA THR A 47 -0.02 -3.00 2.51
C THR A 47 0.58 -3.08 1.11
N THR A 48 0.87 -1.92 0.52
CA THR A 48 1.52 -1.77 -0.80
C THR A 48 2.50 -0.62 -0.72
N ILE A 49 3.71 -0.80 -1.23
CA ILE A 49 4.73 0.24 -1.26
C ILE A 49 4.51 1.13 -2.48
N HIS A 50 4.40 2.44 -2.25
CA HIS A 50 4.25 3.43 -3.32
C HIS A 50 5.57 3.59 -4.08
N GLN A 51 5.50 3.57 -5.40
CA GLN A 51 6.65 3.81 -6.27
C GLN A 51 7.06 5.29 -6.25
N GLN A 52 8.36 5.58 -6.41
CA GLN A 52 8.83 6.97 -6.50
C GLN A 52 8.98 7.46 -7.95
N TYR A 53 9.17 6.54 -8.90
CA TYR A 53 9.37 6.84 -10.32
C TYR A 53 8.47 5.99 -11.23
N ASP A 54 8.08 6.50 -12.39
CA ASP A 54 7.18 5.79 -13.33
C ASP A 54 7.74 4.46 -13.84
N PHE A 55 9.07 4.31 -13.87
CA PHE A 55 9.78 3.11 -14.31
C PHE A 55 10.20 2.18 -13.15
N SER A 56 9.87 2.55 -11.90
CA SER A 56 10.22 1.80 -10.68
C SER A 56 9.13 0.84 -10.20
N CYS A 57 8.04 0.69 -10.97
CA CYS A 57 6.90 -0.18 -10.61
C CYS A 57 7.33 -1.63 -10.30
N GLY A 58 8.31 -2.17 -11.04
CA GLY A 58 8.85 -3.51 -10.79
C GLY A 58 9.56 -3.64 -9.42
N SER A 59 10.43 -2.69 -9.06
CA SER A 59 11.10 -2.69 -7.75
C SER A 59 10.12 -2.49 -6.60
N ALA A 60 9.11 -1.63 -6.78
CA ALA A 60 8.08 -1.40 -5.79
C ALA A 60 7.15 -2.62 -5.60
N ALA A 61 6.84 -3.34 -6.69
CA ALA A 61 6.08 -4.59 -6.64
C ALA A 61 6.85 -5.69 -5.90
N VAL A 62 8.16 -5.85 -6.18
CA VAL A 62 9.03 -6.80 -5.44
C VAL A 62 9.14 -6.41 -3.97
N ALA A 63 9.34 -5.12 -3.67
CA ALA A 63 9.44 -4.64 -2.30
C ALA A 63 8.15 -4.89 -1.51
N THR A 64 6.99 -4.65 -2.15
CA THR A 64 5.66 -4.95 -1.61
C THR A 64 5.50 -6.44 -1.35
N LEU A 65 5.87 -7.27 -2.31
CA LEU A 65 5.80 -8.72 -2.22
C LEU A 65 6.61 -9.23 -1.03
N LEU A 66 7.89 -8.86 -0.94
CA LEU A 66 8.78 -9.30 0.13
C LEU A 66 8.33 -8.83 1.52
N THR A 67 7.95 -7.55 1.63
CA THR A 67 7.60 -6.93 2.92
C THR A 67 6.30 -7.48 3.48
N TYR A 68 5.23 -7.48 2.70
CA TYR A 68 3.90 -7.80 3.22
C TYR A 68 3.53 -9.28 3.11
N HIS A 69 4.12 -10.00 2.14
CA HIS A 69 3.74 -11.39 1.91
C HIS A 69 4.79 -12.43 2.33
N TYR A 70 6.07 -12.06 2.38
CA TYR A 70 7.16 -12.95 2.82
C TYR A 70 7.82 -12.51 4.13
N GLY A 71 7.28 -11.46 4.79
CA GLY A 71 7.74 -11.00 6.10
C GLY A 71 9.17 -10.43 6.11
N ARG A 72 9.71 -10.05 4.95
CA ARG A 72 11.06 -9.48 4.81
C ARG A 72 10.93 -7.98 4.52
N PRO A 73 11.07 -7.11 5.53
CA PRO A 73 10.94 -5.68 5.33
C PRO A 73 12.06 -5.16 4.45
N VAL A 74 11.70 -4.63 3.29
CA VAL A 74 12.61 -3.99 2.33
C VAL A 74 11.96 -2.70 1.85
N ASN A 75 12.77 -1.67 1.62
CA ASN A 75 12.28 -0.44 1.02
C ASN A 75 12.44 -0.47 -0.51
N GLU A 76 11.66 0.36 -1.21
CA GLU A 76 11.70 0.41 -2.68
C GLU A 76 13.06 0.90 -3.18
N ALA A 77 13.67 1.91 -2.54
CA ALA A 77 14.99 2.43 -2.92
C ALA A 77 16.11 1.36 -2.92
N GLN A 78 16.15 0.48 -1.91
CA GLN A 78 17.13 -0.61 -1.81
C GLN A 78 16.94 -1.62 -2.94
N VAL A 79 15.69 -2.03 -3.19
CA VAL A 79 15.37 -2.96 -4.28
C VAL A 79 15.70 -2.32 -5.63
N PHE A 80 15.31 -1.06 -5.82
CA PHE A 80 15.59 -0.26 -7.00
C PHE A 80 17.09 -0.18 -7.27
N GLU A 81 17.90 0.24 -6.30
CA GLU A 81 19.35 0.37 -6.47
C GLU A 81 20.02 -0.97 -6.80
N ALA A 82 19.61 -2.04 -6.12
CA ALA A 82 20.17 -3.37 -6.36
C ALA A 82 19.84 -3.88 -7.77
N MET A 83 18.57 -3.74 -8.19
CA MET A 83 18.14 -4.10 -9.54
C MET A 83 18.79 -3.21 -10.60
N TRP A 84 18.94 -1.91 -10.33
CA TRP A 84 19.56 -0.95 -11.24
C TRP A 84 21.04 -1.25 -11.47
N ARG A 85 21.79 -1.60 -10.42
CA ARG A 85 23.21 -1.95 -10.53
C ARG A 85 23.43 -3.26 -11.29
N ALA A 86 22.53 -4.24 -11.13
CA ALA A 86 22.63 -5.56 -11.75
C ALA A 86 22.00 -5.64 -13.17
N GLY A 87 21.18 -4.66 -13.53
CA GLY A 87 20.42 -4.62 -14.78
C GLY A 87 21.04 -3.72 -15.86
N ASP A 88 20.39 -3.70 -17.01
CA ASP A 88 20.75 -2.85 -18.15
C ASP A 88 20.19 -1.43 -17.95
N GLN A 89 21.03 -0.51 -17.47
CA GLN A 89 20.60 0.85 -17.13
C GLN A 89 19.99 1.62 -18.32
N PRO A 90 20.59 1.63 -19.53
CA PRO A 90 19.96 2.21 -20.71
C PRO A 90 18.54 1.69 -20.96
N LYS A 91 18.35 0.37 -20.87
CA LYS A 91 17.06 -0.25 -21.10
C LYS A 91 16.04 0.09 -20.01
N ILE A 92 16.45 0.02 -18.74
CA ILE A 92 15.58 0.30 -17.58
C ILE A 92 15.08 1.75 -17.62
N ARG A 93 15.87 2.70 -18.11
CA ARG A 93 15.43 4.11 -18.25
C ARG A 93 14.24 4.29 -19.19
N VAL A 94 14.18 3.47 -20.24
CA VAL A 94 13.18 3.60 -21.31
C VAL A 94 11.98 2.70 -21.05
N GLU A 95 12.23 1.45 -20.65
CA GLU A 95 11.20 0.42 -20.54
C GLU A 95 10.81 0.09 -19.09
N GLY A 96 11.61 0.53 -18.11
CA GLY A 96 11.49 0.09 -16.72
C GLY A 96 12.10 -1.29 -16.46
N PHE A 97 11.88 -1.81 -15.25
CA PHE A 97 12.42 -3.11 -14.86
C PHE A 97 11.68 -4.27 -15.53
N SER A 98 12.43 -5.26 -16.00
CA SER A 98 11.86 -6.47 -16.58
C SER A 98 11.61 -7.58 -15.53
N LEU A 99 10.84 -8.61 -15.91
CA LEU A 99 10.71 -9.83 -15.10
C LEU A 99 12.08 -10.49 -14.82
N LEU A 100 13.02 -10.38 -15.76
CA LEU A 100 14.36 -10.93 -15.60
C LEU A 100 15.16 -10.19 -14.52
N ASP A 101 15.04 -8.87 -14.45
CA ASP A 101 15.71 -8.06 -13.43
C ASP A 101 15.16 -8.41 -12.04
N MET A 102 13.82 -8.55 -11.92
CA MET A 102 13.18 -8.97 -10.68
C MET A 102 13.61 -10.37 -10.26
N LYS A 103 13.72 -11.30 -11.22
CA LYS A 103 14.22 -12.66 -10.98
C LYS A 103 15.66 -12.66 -10.43
N ARG A 104 16.59 -11.94 -11.09
CA ARG A 104 17.99 -11.84 -10.64
C ARG A 104 18.10 -11.26 -9.23
N TYR A 105 17.30 -10.24 -8.93
CA TYR A 105 17.25 -9.67 -7.58
C TYR A 105 16.78 -10.71 -6.56
N LEU A 106 15.67 -11.40 -6.81
CA LEU A 106 15.14 -12.42 -5.91
C LEU A 106 16.12 -13.59 -5.72
N GLU A 107 16.77 -14.06 -6.79
CA GLU A 107 17.77 -15.13 -6.75
C GLU A 107 19.01 -14.76 -5.93
N SER A 108 19.53 -13.54 -6.08
CA SER A 108 20.64 -13.04 -5.25
C SER A 108 20.28 -12.92 -3.76
N HIS A 109 18.98 -12.92 -3.44
CA HIS A 109 18.44 -12.83 -2.10
C HIS A 109 17.96 -14.19 -1.55
N GLY A 110 18.24 -15.30 -2.26
CA GLY A 110 17.92 -16.67 -1.86
C GLY A 110 16.53 -17.17 -2.24
N TYR A 111 15.77 -16.40 -3.04
CA TYR A 111 14.45 -16.80 -3.51
C TYR A 111 14.52 -17.38 -4.93
N ARG A 112 13.78 -18.46 -5.18
CA ARG A 112 13.58 -18.99 -6.54
C ARG A 112 12.29 -18.42 -7.10
N ALA A 113 12.35 -17.65 -8.18
CA ALA A 113 11.20 -17.00 -8.78
C ALA A 113 11.14 -17.19 -10.29
N ASP A 114 9.95 -17.43 -10.82
CA ASP A 114 9.74 -17.73 -12.23
C ASP A 114 8.41 -17.20 -12.74
N GLY A 115 8.38 -16.86 -14.03
CA GLY A 115 7.14 -16.61 -14.76
C GLY A 115 6.47 -17.93 -15.11
N VAL A 116 5.23 -18.11 -14.66
CA VAL A 116 4.40 -19.28 -14.94
C VAL A 116 3.11 -18.84 -15.63
N GLN A 117 2.67 -19.63 -16.60
CA GLN A 117 1.38 -19.43 -17.27
C GLN A 117 0.36 -20.34 -16.60
N VAL A 118 -0.43 -19.78 -15.68
CA VAL A 118 -1.46 -20.50 -14.92
C VAL A 118 -2.70 -19.64 -14.80
N SER A 119 -3.86 -20.27 -14.63
CA SER A 119 -5.10 -19.54 -14.37
C SER A 119 -5.10 -18.89 -12.99
N LEU A 120 -5.91 -17.84 -12.82
CA LEU A 120 -6.09 -17.18 -11.52
C LEU A 120 -6.64 -18.16 -10.46
N ASP A 121 -7.46 -19.13 -10.87
CA ASP A 121 -7.99 -20.16 -9.98
C ASP A 121 -6.90 -21.12 -9.49
N GLU A 122 -5.97 -21.51 -10.36
CA GLU A 122 -4.81 -22.32 -9.98
C GLU A 122 -3.89 -21.55 -9.03
N LEU A 123 -3.64 -20.27 -9.32
CA LEU A 123 -2.87 -19.41 -8.42
C LEU A 123 -3.52 -19.33 -7.03
N ALA A 124 -4.84 -19.14 -6.99
CA ALA A 124 -5.60 -19.07 -5.75
C ALA A 124 -5.65 -20.41 -4.99
N LYS A 125 -5.66 -21.55 -5.70
CA LYS A 125 -5.57 -22.90 -5.10
C LYS A 125 -4.22 -23.13 -4.43
N VAL A 126 -3.13 -22.70 -5.06
CA VAL A 126 -1.79 -22.77 -4.46
C VAL A 126 -1.67 -21.79 -3.28
N GLY A 127 -2.40 -20.67 -3.33
CA GLY A 127 -2.44 -19.70 -2.25
C GLY A 127 -1.15 -18.89 -2.16
N VAL A 128 -0.57 -18.52 -3.30
CA VAL A 128 0.66 -17.72 -3.37
C VAL A 128 0.40 -16.38 -4.05
N PRO A 129 0.97 -15.27 -3.53
CA PRO A 129 0.91 -13.98 -4.20
C PRO A 129 1.83 -13.98 -5.43
N ALA A 130 1.42 -13.26 -6.46
CA ALA A 130 2.12 -13.19 -7.73
C ALA A 130 2.24 -11.75 -8.23
N ILE A 131 3.26 -11.46 -9.03
CA ILE A 131 3.34 -10.22 -9.80
C ILE A 131 2.76 -10.49 -11.20
N ALA A 132 1.86 -9.63 -11.66
CA ALA A 132 1.26 -9.71 -12.98
C ALA A 132 1.54 -8.41 -13.76
N LEU A 133 1.73 -8.54 -15.07
CA LEU A 133 1.75 -7.39 -15.98
C LEU A 133 0.31 -7.05 -16.38
N VAL A 134 -0.10 -5.81 -16.18
CA VAL A 134 -1.45 -5.34 -16.53
C VAL A 134 -1.38 -4.07 -17.36
N SER A 135 -2.43 -3.81 -18.13
CA SER A 135 -2.64 -2.56 -18.86
C SER A 135 -3.94 -1.90 -18.39
N ASP A 136 -3.80 -0.84 -17.60
CA ASP A 136 -4.93 0.03 -17.24
C ASP A 136 -4.89 1.27 -18.15
N SER A 137 -5.94 1.45 -18.95
CA SER A 137 -6.11 2.64 -19.80
C SER A 137 -4.92 2.95 -20.75
N GLY A 138 -4.22 1.92 -21.23
CA GLY A 138 -3.07 2.02 -22.14
C GLY A 138 -1.71 2.10 -21.44
N TYR A 139 -1.68 2.19 -20.10
CA TYR A 139 -0.46 2.20 -19.31
C TYR A 139 -0.14 0.80 -18.77
N LYS A 140 0.98 0.24 -19.24
CA LYS A 140 1.48 -1.08 -18.84
C LYS A 140 2.31 -0.97 -17.57
N HIS A 141 1.94 -1.71 -16.53
CA HIS A 141 2.67 -1.72 -15.26
C HIS A 141 2.53 -3.06 -14.53
N PHE A 142 3.40 -3.26 -13.54
CA PHE A 142 3.36 -4.44 -12.68
C PHE A 142 2.45 -4.20 -11.48
N VAL A 143 1.61 -5.19 -11.18
CA VAL A 143 0.77 -5.22 -9.98
C VAL A 143 1.02 -6.51 -9.22
N VAL A 144 0.86 -6.47 -7.90
CA VAL A 144 0.90 -7.66 -7.05
C VAL A 144 -0.53 -8.20 -6.89
N VAL A 145 -0.79 -9.43 -7.31
CA VAL A 145 -2.02 -10.16 -6.99
C VAL A 145 -1.90 -10.73 -5.58
N LYS A 146 -2.70 -10.18 -4.67
CA LYS A 146 -2.60 -10.44 -3.21
C LYS A 146 -3.61 -11.47 -2.72
N GLY A 147 -4.73 -11.59 -3.41
CA GLY A 147 -5.85 -12.43 -2.98
C GLY A 147 -6.96 -12.53 -4.02
N LEU A 148 -7.72 -13.63 -3.92
CA LEU A 148 -8.96 -13.86 -4.65
C LEU A 148 -10.05 -14.25 -3.64
N ARG A 149 -11.22 -13.61 -3.70
CA ARG A 149 -12.40 -13.99 -2.92
C ARG A 149 -13.64 -13.90 -3.80
N GLY A 150 -14.19 -15.06 -4.15
CA GLY A 150 -15.26 -15.16 -5.16
C GLY A 150 -14.82 -14.48 -6.46
N GLU A 151 -15.65 -13.59 -6.98
CA GLU A 151 -15.40 -12.86 -8.23
C GLU A 151 -14.60 -11.55 -8.03
N ARG A 152 -13.85 -11.42 -6.94
CA ARG A 152 -13.08 -10.20 -6.63
C ARG A 152 -11.61 -10.52 -6.41
N VAL A 153 -10.75 -9.75 -7.06
CA VAL A 153 -9.29 -9.85 -6.99
C VAL A 153 -8.74 -8.64 -6.24
N ILE A 154 -7.85 -8.88 -5.26
CA ILE A 154 -7.08 -7.81 -4.63
C ILE A 154 -5.78 -7.63 -5.38
N LEU A 155 -5.51 -6.40 -5.79
CA LEU A 155 -4.29 -5.95 -6.41
C LEU A 155 -3.58 -4.96 -5.49
N GLY A 156 -2.29 -5.17 -5.26
CA GLY A 156 -1.37 -4.15 -4.75
C GLY A 156 -0.71 -3.47 -5.94
N ASP A 157 -1.24 -2.32 -6.33
CA ASP A 157 -0.69 -1.51 -7.41
C ASP A 157 0.31 -0.49 -6.82
N PRO A 158 1.60 -0.52 -7.18
CA PRO A 158 2.56 0.45 -6.68
C PRO A 158 2.26 1.91 -7.03
N ALA A 159 1.49 2.16 -8.09
CA ALA A 159 1.12 3.51 -8.52
C ALA A 159 -0.18 3.98 -7.85
N LEU A 160 -1.18 3.11 -7.71
CA LEU A 160 -2.53 3.48 -7.25
C LEU A 160 -2.89 2.96 -5.85
N GLY A 161 -2.05 2.10 -5.29
CA GLY A 161 -2.26 1.44 -4.00
C GLY A 161 -3.14 0.19 -4.10
N THR A 162 -3.58 -0.31 -2.95
CA THR A 162 -4.33 -1.55 -2.86
C THR A 162 -5.76 -1.36 -3.37
N ARG A 163 -6.10 -2.02 -4.48
CA ARG A 163 -7.40 -1.95 -5.15
C ARG A 163 -8.05 -3.33 -5.22
N ILE A 164 -9.38 -3.36 -5.19
CA ILE A 164 -10.16 -4.59 -5.34
C ILE A 164 -10.99 -4.47 -6.61
N VAL A 165 -10.70 -5.30 -7.60
CA VAL A 165 -11.36 -5.28 -8.90
C VAL A 165 -12.21 -6.55 -9.10
N PRO A 166 -13.30 -6.49 -9.88
CA PRO A 166 -13.98 -7.69 -10.35
C PRO A 166 -13.02 -8.55 -11.18
N ARG A 167 -13.16 -9.87 -11.10
CA ARG A 167 -12.37 -10.84 -11.86
C ARG A 167 -12.37 -10.54 -13.37
N LYS A 168 -13.55 -10.32 -13.95
CA LYS A 168 -13.69 -9.95 -15.37
C LYS A 168 -12.89 -8.70 -15.75
N GLN A 169 -12.83 -7.72 -14.85
CA GLN A 169 -12.03 -6.51 -15.09
C GLN A 169 -10.53 -6.86 -15.07
N PHE A 170 -10.08 -7.64 -14.08
CA PHE A 170 -8.70 -8.12 -14.02
C PHE A 170 -8.31 -8.90 -15.27
N ASP A 171 -9.14 -9.84 -15.72
CA ASP A 171 -8.87 -10.64 -16.90
C ASP A 171 -8.77 -9.79 -18.17
N SER A 172 -9.51 -8.67 -18.26
CA SER A 172 -9.45 -7.75 -19.40
C SER A 172 -8.20 -6.86 -19.43
N MET A 173 -7.62 -6.56 -18.27
CA MET A 173 -6.40 -5.75 -18.15
C MET A 173 -5.13 -6.61 -18.10
N TRP A 174 -5.24 -7.90 -17.77
CA TRP A 174 -4.11 -8.79 -17.62
C TRP A 174 -3.45 -9.11 -18.96
N LEU A 175 -2.16 -8.82 -19.06
CA LEU A 175 -1.39 -8.99 -20.28
C LEU A 175 -0.51 -10.24 -20.21
N GLY A 176 -0.50 -11.00 -21.30
CA GLY A 176 0.44 -12.09 -21.54
C GLY A 176 0.16 -13.39 -20.77
N GLY A 177 -0.81 -13.43 -19.86
CA GLY A 177 -1.20 -14.65 -19.16
C GLY A 177 -0.13 -15.20 -18.21
N ILE A 178 0.87 -14.39 -17.85
CA ILE A 178 2.00 -14.80 -17.03
C ILE A 178 1.85 -14.22 -15.63
N PHE A 179 2.00 -15.10 -14.64
CA PHE A 179 2.21 -14.75 -13.24
C PHE A 179 3.67 -14.97 -12.88
N PHE A 180 4.30 -13.96 -12.30
CA PHE A 180 5.63 -14.09 -11.74
C PHE A 180 5.51 -14.45 -10.25
N VAL A 181 5.90 -15.67 -9.91
CA VAL A 181 5.72 -16.26 -8.58
C VAL A 181 7.06 -16.65 -7.96
N ILE A 182 7.14 -16.56 -6.64
CA ILE A 182 8.25 -17.15 -5.88
C ILE A 182 7.87 -18.61 -5.57
N ARG A 183 8.68 -19.55 -6.07
CA ARG A 183 8.48 -21.01 -5.90
C ARG A 183 9.16 -21.57 -4.65
N SER A 184 9.96 -20.76 -3.96
CA SER A 184 10.60 -21.09 -2.67
C SER A 184 9.86 -20.45 -1.51
N HIS A 185 10.11 -20.91 -0.26
CA HIS A 185 9.58 -20.27 0.95
C HIS A 185 8.04 -20.16 0.94
N LEU A 186 7.37 -21.17 0.36
CA LEU A 186 5.90 -21.22 0.22
C LEU A 186 5.19 -21.29 1.57
N ASP A 187 5.89 -21.80 2.59
CA ASP A 187 5.46 -21.86 3.99
C ASP A 187 5.28 -20.46 4.62
N ILE A 188 6.03 -19.47 4.13
CA ILE A 188 5.97 -18.09 4.63
C ILE A 188 5.00 -17.24 3.80
N ALA A 189 4.73 -17.65 2.55
CA ALA A 189 3.91 -16.91 1.61
C ALA A 189 2.49 -16.69 2.15
N ARG A 190 2.12 -15.43 2.34
CA ARG A 190 0.77 -15.05 2.77
C ARG A 190 -0.07 -14.67 1.57
N PHE A 191 -1.21 -15.34 1.37
CA PHE A 191 -2.19 -14.98 0.35
C PHE A 191 -3.54 -14.72 1.00
N ASN A 192 -4.31 -13.80 0.43
CA ASN A 192 -5.67 -13.47 0.88
C ASN A 192 -5.77 -12.97 2.33
N VAL A 193 -4.83 -12.10 2.74
CA VAL A 193 -4.77 -11.56 4.11
C VAL A 193 -6.01 -10.69 4.40
N PRO A 194 -6.71 -10.88 5.54
CA PRO A 194 -7.92 -10.10 5.87
C PRO A 194 -7.71 -8.59 5.84
N ASP A 195 -6.54 -8.14 6.29
CA ASP A 195 -6.15 -6.73 6.30
C ASP A 195 -6.14 -6.08 4.91
N ASP A 196 -5.85 -6.85 3.87
CA ASP A 196 -5.83 -6.34 2.49
C ASP A 196 -7.24 -6.06 1.96
N TRP A 197 -8.26 -6.74 2.51
CA TRP A 197 -9.66 -6.48 2.16
C TRP A 197 -10.20 -5.19 2.79
N MET A 198 -9.51 -4.65 3.81
CA MET A 198 -9.91 -3.44 4.52
C MET A 198 -9.40 -2.15 3.87
N SER A 199 -8.74 -2.22 2.70
CA SER A 199 -8.26 -1.02 1.99
C SER A 199 -9.39 -0.07 1.56
N ARG A 200 -10.63 -0.58 1.50
CA ARG A 200 -11.83 0.25 1.37
C ARG A 200 -12.27 0.74 2.73
N LEU A 201 -12.07 2.04 2.99
CA LEU A 201 -12.92 2.78 3.91
C LEU A 201 -14.32 2.78 3.30
N SER A 202 -15.16 1.83 3.70
CA SER A 202 -16.59 1.98 3.50
C SER A 202 -16.99 3.23 4.28
N ALA A 203 -17.42 4.26 3.56
CA ALA A 203 -17.99 5.43 4.23
C ALA A 203 -19.10 4.90 5.16
N PRO A 204 -19.13 5.29 6.44
CA PRO A 204 -20.15 4.85 7.37
C PRO A 204 -21.49 5.57 7.09
N ILE A 205 -21.89 5.68 5.83
CA ILE A 205 -23.21 6.16 5.39
C ILE A 205 -24.31 5.17 5.79
N ALA A 206 -23.97 3.91 6.05
CA ALA A 206 -24.90 2.92 6.60
C ALA A 206 -25.05 3.02 8.13
N GLN A 207 -24.12 3.69 8.83
CA GLN A 207 -24.33 4.10 10.21
C GLN A 207 -25.09 5.42 10.14
N SER A 208 -26.41 5.34 10.13
CA SER A 208 -27.28 6.50 10.15
C SER A 208 -26.77 7.50 11.18
N VAL A 209 -26.46 8.72 10.76
CA VAL A 209 -26.31 9.84 11.68
C VAL A 209 -27.66 9.96 12.39
N SER A 210 -27.75 9.49 13.64
CA SER A 210 -28.95 9.70 14.45
C SER A 210 -29.22 11.20 14.46
N ARG A 211 -30.38 11.61 13.94
CA ARG A 211 -30.80 13.02 13.96
C ARG A 211 -30.84 13.57 15.40
N ASP A 212 -31.05 12.69 16.38
CA ASP A 212 -30.98 13.00 17.80
C ASP A 212 -29.58 13.44 18.25
N ALA A 213 -28.52 12.88 17.66
CA ALA A 213 -27.13 13.25 18.00
C ALA A 213 -26.79 14.68 17.57
N LEU A 214 -27.43 15.21 16.52
CA LEU A 214 -27.26 16.61 16.11
C LEU A 214 -27.88 17.58 17.12
N GLY A 215 -28.97 17.19 17.80
CA GLY A 215 -29.58 17.98 18.87
C GLY A 215 -28.71 18.07 20.12
N THR A 216 -27.94 17.01 20.43
CA THR A 216 -26.98 17.02 21.53
C THR A 216 -25.73 17.85 21.22
N LEU A 217 -25.31 17.90 19.95
CA LEU A 217 -24.19 18.73 19.48
C LEU A 217 -24.49 20.24 19.58
N THR A 218 -25.74 20.66 19.41
CA THR A 218 -26.14 22.07 19.58
C THR A 218 -26.34 22.48 21.04
N LEU A 219 -26.60 21.53 21.95
CA LEU A 219 -26.72 21.79 23.40
C LEU A 219 -25.39 22.19 24.07
N GLY A 220 -24.26 21.93 23.43
CA GLY A 220 -22.92 22.34 23.89
C GLY A 220 -22.42 23.66 23.31
N ILE A 221 -23.20 24.33 22.44
CA ILE A 221 -22.83 25.64 21.90
C ILE A 221 -23.28 26.69 22.94
N PRO A 222 -22.35 27.40 23.60
CA PRO A 222 -22.74 28.46 24.51
C PRO A 222 -23.49 29.55 23.75
N ASP A 223 -24.66 29.93 24.27
CA ASP A 223 -25.48 31.02 23.75
C ASP A 223 -24.65 32.31 23.74
N ALA A 224 -24.64 33.01 22.60
CA ALA A 224 -23.80 34.19 22.38
C ALA A 224 -24.24 35.44 23.16
N ASN A 225 -25.15 35.28 24.13
CA ASN A 225 -25.82 36.38 24.83
C ASN A 225 -25.84 36.26 26.37
N ARG A 226 -24.85 35.61 26.99
CA ARG A 226 -24.62 35.72 28.44
C ARG A 226 -23.31 36.46 28.75
N PHE A 227 -23.43 37.77 28.92
CA PHE A 227 -22.63 38.59 29.83
C PHE A 227 -23.51 38.99 31.02
#